data_AF-A0A3D4G1P3-F1
#
_entry.id   AF-A0A3D4G1P3-F1
#
_cell.length_a   1.000
_cell.length_b   1.000
_cell.length_c   1.000
_cell.angle_alpha   90.00
_cell.angle_beta   90.00
_cell.angle_gamma   90.00
#
_symmetry.space_group_name_H-M   'P 1'
#
loop_
_entity.id
_entity.type
_entity.pdbx_description
1 polymer ?
#
loop_
_entity_poly.entity_id
_entity_poly.type
_entity_poly.pdbx_seq_one_letter_code
_entity_poly.pdbx_strand_id
1 'polypeptide(L)' 'KRIWPAIDLTASATRKEELLLSDEALALSRAMRRQLSDIPADVAMTELLGVMKRMPTNTELVEYYKSRV' A
#
# COMPACT_ATOMS: atom_id res chain seq x y z
N LYS A 1 -15.95 -8.56 -10.65
CA LYS A 1 -14.86 -9.54 -10.43
C LYS A 1 -14.86 -9.96 -8.94
N ARG A 2 -14.35 -11.14 -8.57
CA ARG A 2 -14.30 -11.62 -7.17
C ARG A 2 -12.93 -11.33 -6.56
N ILE A 3 -12.70 -10.08 -6.14
CA ILE A 3 -11.43 -9.62 -5.55
C ILE A 3 -11.72 -9.17 -4.11
N TRP A 4 -10.96 -9.71 -3.16
CA TRP A 4 -11.12 -9.45 -1.74
C TRP A 4 -9.76 -9.11 -1.11
N PRO A 5 -9.69 -8.12 -0.21
CA PRO A 5 -10.77 -7.25 0.24
C PRO A 5 -11.21 -6.23 -0.83
N ALA A 6 -12.49 -5.87 -0.87
CA ALA A 6 -13.05 -4.95 -1.85
C ALA A 6 -12.90 -3.48 -1.39
N ILE A 7 -11.66 -3.02 -1.25
CA ILE A 7 -11.32 -1.67 -0.76
C ILE A 7 -10.87 -0.81 -1.93
N ASP A 8 -11.41 0.41 -2.01
CA ASP A 8 -10.89 1.45 -2.90
C ASP A 8 -9.68 2.14 -2.24
N LEU A 9 -8.48 1.82 -2.72
CA LEU A 9 -7.22 2.31 -2.15
C LEU A 9 -6.99 3.82 -2.37
N THR A 10 -7.55 4.37 -3.45
CA THR A 10 -7.36 5.78 -3.82
C THR A 10 -8.31 6.67 -3.04
N ALA A 11 -9.54 6.21 -2.80
CA ALA A 11 -10.51 6.92 -1.98
C ALA A 11 -10.27 6.76 -0.46
N SER A 12 -9.58 5.69 -0.03
CA SER A 12 -9.34 5.40 1.38
C SER A 12 -8.09 6.11 1.93
N ALA A 13 -8.28 6.99 2.90
CA ALA A 13 -7.19 7.67 3.60
C ALA A 13 -7.58 8.07 5.03
N THR A 14 -6.58 8.36 5.85
CA THR A 14 -6.76 8.85 7.23
C THR A 14 -6.16 10.24 7.35
N ARG A 15 -6.89 11.19 7.95
CA ARG A 15 -6.35 12.53 8.22
C ARG A 15 -5.25 12.47 9.27
N LYS A 16 -4.18 13.23 9.07
CA LYS A 16 -2.98 13.26 9.93
C LYS A 16 -2.35 11.88 10.13
N GLU A 17 -2.27 11.08 9.07
CA GLU A 17 -1.66 9.74 9.11
C GLU A 17 -0.18 9.76 9.55
N GLU A 18 0.51 10.89 9.45
CA GLU A 18 1.86 11.10 10.00
C GLU A 18 1.95 11.00 11.53
N LEU A 19 0.83 11.11 12.24
CA LEU A 19 0.79 10.91 13.70
C LEU A 19 0.57 9.43 14.07
N LEU A 20 0.22 8.59 13.11
CA LEU A 20 -0.16 7.19 13.33
C LEU A 20 0.87 6.19 12.79
N LEU A 21 1.60 6.59 11.74
CA LEU A 21 2.59 5.76 11.07
C LEU A 21 4.00 6.25 11.41
N SER A 22 4.97 5.34 11.46
CA SER A 22 6.38 5.72 11.45
C SER A 22 6.73 6.39 10.11
N ASP A 23 7.80 7.18 10.08
CA ASP A 23 8.25 7.88 8.87
C ASP A 23 8.46 6.93 7.68
N GLU A 24 9.03 5.75 7.95
CA GLU A 24 9.29 4.70 6.95
C GLU A 24 7.99 4.11 6.38
N ALA A 25 7.04 3.78 7.27
CA ALA A 25 5.74 3.24 6.86
C ALA A 25 4.91 4.30 6.12
N LEU A 26 4.99 5.57 6.54
CA LEU A 26 4.33 6.69 5.89
C LEU A 26 4.90 6.93 4.50
N ALA A 27 6.24 6.90 4.35
CA ALA A 27 6.90 7.06 3.07
C ALA A 27 6.49 5.96 2.09
N LEU A 28 6.48 4.70 2.55
CA LEU A 28 5.98 3.56 1.78
C LEU A 28 4.51 3.74 1.38
N SER A 29 3.64 4.06 2.35
CA SER A 29 2.20 4.22 2.11
C SER A 29 1.93 5.28 1.04
N ARG A 30 2.60 6.44 1.14
CA ARG A 30 2.51 7.52 0.15
C ARG A 30 3.07 7.10 -1.22
N ALA A 31 4.17 6.36 -1.26
CA ALA A 31 4.73 5.86 -2.52
C ALA A 31 3.78 4.88 -3.21
N MET A 32 3.20 3.94 -2.47
CA MET A 32 2.20 3.01 -3.00
C MET A 32 0.97 3.75 -3.52
N ARG A 33 0.43 4.73 -2.77
CA ARG A 33 -0.73 5.51 -3.25
C ARG A 33 -0.43 6.26 -4.55
N ARG A 34 0.76 6.85 -4.70
CA ARG A 34 1.17 7.51 -5.95
C ARG A 34 1.30 6.53 -7.10
N GLN A 35 1.82 5.33 -6.86
CA GLN A 35 1.94 4.32 -7.91
C GLN A 35 0.57 3.79 -8.36
N LEU A 36 -0.37 3.67 -7.43
CA LEU A 36 -1.69 3.08 -7.68
C LEU A 36 -2.75 4.10 -8.13
N SER A 37 -2.46 5.40 -8.14
CA SER A 37 -3.46 6.46 -8.40
C SER A 37 -4.02 6.44 -9.82
N ASP A 38 -3.22 5.99 -10.79
CA ASP A 38 -3.51 6.11 -12.21
C ASP A 38 -4.11 4.81 -12.81
N ILE A 39 -4.32 3.80 -11.98
CA ILE A 39 -4.86 2.50 -12.41
C ILE A 39 -6.25 2.23 -11.80
N PRO A 40 -7.11 1.47 -12.48
CA PRO A 40 -8.43 1.10 -11.95
C PRO A 40 -8.33 0.36 -10.62
N ALA A 41 -9.28 0.60 -9.71
CA ALA A 41 -9.26 0.07 -8.34
C ALA A 41 -9.18 -1.47 -8.27
N ASP A 42 -9.76 -2.19 -9.23
CA ASP A 42 -9.69 -3.66 -9.30
C ASP A 42 -8.28 -4.15 -9.68
N VAL A 43 -7.58 -3.42 -10.54
CA VAL A 43 -6.19 -3.67 -10.90
C VAL A 43 -5.28 -3.34 -9.72
N ALA A 44 -5.47 -2.17 -9.10
CA ALA A 44 -4.69 -1.71 -7.95
C ALA A 44 -4.73 -2.71 -6.79
N MET A 45 -5.92 -3.22 -6.45
CA MET A 45 -6.07 -4.23 -5.40
C MET A 45 -5.35 -5.54 -5.76
N THR A 46 -5.42 -5.97 -7.02
CA THR A 46 -4.75 -7.20 -7.47
C THR A 46 -3.23 -7.06 -7.41
N GLU A 47 -2.68 -5.91 -7.80
CA GLU A 47 -1.25 -5.62 -7.69
C GLU A 47 -0.77 -5.58 -6.24
N LEU A 48 -1.50 -4.88 -5.37
CA LEU A 48 -1.18 -4.82 -3.94
C LEU A 48 -1.17 -6.21 -3.32
N LEU A 49 -2.19 -7.04 -3.60
CA LEU A 49 -2.22 -8.43 -3.14
C LEU A 49 -1.04 -9.25 -3.67
N GLY A 50 -0.57 -8.99 -4.89
CA GLY A 50 0.63 -9.62 -5.43
C GLY A 50 1.92 -9.25 -4.68
N VAL A 51 2.03 -8.00 -4.22
CA VAL A 51 3.13 -7.56 -3.36
C VAL A 51 3.02 -8.21 -1.97
N MET A 52 1.85 -8.13 -1.34
CA MET A 52 1.61 -8.67 0.00
C MET A 52 1.76 -10.20 0.06
N LYS A 53 1.47 -10.93 -1.02
CA LYS A 53 1.71 -12.39 -1.08
C LYS A 53 3.19 -12.76 -0.98
N ARG A 54 4.10 -11.87 -1.37
CA ARG A 54 5.55 -12.10 -1.28
C ARG A 54 6.14 -11.73 0.06
N MET A 55 5.41 -10.94 0.86
CA MET A 55 5.84 -10.42 2.16
C MET A 55 4.89 -10.92 3.26
N PRO A 56 5.28 -11.93 4.05
CA PRO A 56 4.48 -12.48 5.14
C PRO A 56 3.92 -11.44 6.11
N THR A 57 4.64 -10.34 6.34
CA THR A 57 4.24 -9.28 7.27
C THR A 57 4.37 -7.88 6.66
N ASN A 58 3.58 -6.94 7.17
CA ASN A 58 3.70 -5.53 6.81
C ASN A 58 5.06 -4.95 7.21
N THR A 59 5.66 -5.46 8.30
CA THR A 59 7.01 -5.05 8.73
C THR A 59 8.05 -5.40 7.69
N GLU A 60 8.02 -6.63 7.15
CA GLU A 60 8.94 -7.05 6.08
C GLU A 60 8.76 -6.21 4.81
N LEU A 61 7.52 -5.82 4.50
CA LEU A 61 7.23 -4.93 3.38
C LEU A 61 7.87 -3.54 3.56
N VAL A 62 7.83 -2.98 4.77
CA VAL A 62 8.47 -1.71 5.12
C VAL A 62 9.99 -1.82 5.02
N GLU A 63 10.59 -2.85 5.62
CA GLU A 63 12.05 -3.08 5.56
C GLU A 63 12.54 -3.31 4.12
N TYR A 64 11.79 -4.07 3.33
CA TYR A 64 12.09 -4.27 1.92
C TYR A 64 12.10 -2.96 1.13
N TYR A 65 11.12 -2.08 1.37
CA TYR A 65 11.07 -0.77 0.73
C TYR A 65 12.24 0.11 1.17
N LYS A 66 12.56 0.13 2.47
CA LYS A 66 13.70 0.86 3.03
C LYS A 66 15.03 0.45 2.40
N SER A 67 15.23 -0.84 2.11
CA SER A 67 16.45 -1.30 1.41
C SER A 67 16.52 -0.83 -0.07
N ARG A 68 15.36 -0.46 -0.63
CA ARG A 68 15.08 0.02 -2.00
C ARG A 68 15.43 1.47 -2.30
N VAL A 69 15.42 2.31 -1.27
CA VAL A 69 15.41 3.78 -1.35
C VAL A 69 16.67 4.31 -0.71
#